data_AF-A0ABD3KK12-F1
#
_entry.id   AF-A0ABD3KK12-F1
#
_cell.length_a   1.000
_cell.length_b   1.000
_cell.length_c   1.000
_cell.angle_alpha   90.00
_cell.angle_beta   90.00
_cell.angle_gamma   90.00
#
_symmetry.space_group_name_H-M   'P 1'
#
loop_
_entity.id
_entity.type
_entity.pdbx_description
1 polymer ?
#
loop_
_entity_poly.entity_id
_entity_poly.type
_entity_poly.pdbx_seq_one_letter_code
_entity_poly.pdbx_strand_id
1 'polypeptide(L)' 'MKRYLKVTPDVHFQNDLGLDSLDNVEIVMALEEEYKLEIPDLEADKIDSCRLAIEYIYNHPMAG' A
#
# COMPACT_ATOMS: atom_id res chain seq x y z
N MET A 1 -22.31 3.59 -15.84
CA MET A 1 -22.42 3.08 -14.46
C MET A 1 -21.00 2.89 -13.96
N LYS A 2 -20.50 3.74 -13.04
CA LYS A 2 -19.13 3.61 -12.50
C LYS A 2 -19.11 2.35 -11.62
N ARG A 3 -18.34 1.32 -12.01
CA ARG A 3 -18.08 0.16 -11.15
C ARG A 3 -16.97 0.59 -10.19
N TYR A 4 -17.32 0.87 -8.94
CA TYR A 4 -16.31 1.04 -7.90
C TYR A 4 -15.73 -0.33 -7.59
N LEU A 5 -14.41 -0.48 -7.76
CA LEU A 5 -13.69 -1.67 -7.36
C LEU A 5 -13.69 -1.74 -5.83
N LYS A 6 -13.98 -2.92 -5.28
CA LYS A 6 -14.14 -3.11 -3.85
C LYS A 6 -12.78 -3.37 -3.22
N VAL A 7 -12.35 -2.49 -2.31
CA VAL A 7 -11.14 -2.72 -1.53
C VAL A 7 -11.40 -3.82 -0.50
N THR A 8 -10.53 -4.82 -0.47
CA THR A 8 -10.54 -5.91 0.52
C THR A 8 -9.10 -6.16 0.98
N PRO A 9 -8.86 -6.77 2.15
CA PRO A 9 -7.49 -6.99 2.63
C PRO A 9 -6.61 -7.75 1.63
N ASP A 10 -7.19 -8.69 0.88
CA ASP A 10 -6.47 -9.53 -0.08
C ASP A 10 -6.46 -8.98 -1.50
N VAL A 11 -6.95 -7.75 -1.71
CA VAL A 11 -6.98 -7.14 -3.04
C VAL A 11 -5.57 -6.78 -3.51
N HIS A 12 -5.23 -7.15 -4.73
CA HIS A 12 -3.98 -6.74 -5.36
C HIS A 12 -4.18 -5.41 -6.10
N PHE A 13 -3.34 -4.41 -5.82
CA PHE A 13 -3.45 -3.05 -6.32
C PHE A 13 -3.49 -2.99 -7.86
N GLN A 14 -2.53 -3.61 -8.52
CA GLN A 14 -2.50 -3.63 -9.99
C GLN A 14 -3.52 -4.60 -10.60
N ASN A 15 -3.50 -5.87 -10.18
CA ASN A 15 -4.28 -6.93 -10.83
C ASN A 15 -5.79 -6.79 -10.63
N ASP A 16 -6.24 -6.33 -9.46
CA ASP A 16 -7.66 -6.28 -9.11
C ASP A 16 -8.23 -4.86 -9.13
N LEU A 17 -7.44 -3.87 -8.68
CA LEU A 17 -7.87 -2.47 -8.67
C LEU A 17 -7.45 -1.70 -9.94
N GLY A 18 -6.57 -2.28 -10.77
CA GLY A 18 -6.11 -1.64 -12.00
C GLY A 18 -5.27 -0.40 -11.75
N LEU A 19 -4.63 -0.31 -10.57
CA LEU A 19 -3.72 0.78 -10.22
C LEU A 19 -2.42 0.67 -11.01
N ASP A 20 -1.88 1.81 -11.43
CA ASP A 20 -0.61 1.84 -12.11
C ASP A 20 0.57 1.99 -11.13
N SER A 21 1.79 2.15 -11.66
CA SER A 21 2.97 2.31 -10.83
C SER A 21 3.02 3.64 -10.07
N LEU A 22 2.41 4.70 -10.61
CA LEU A 22 2.36 6.00 -9.93
C LEU A 22 1.39 5.95 -8.75
N ASP A 23 0.25 5.27 -8.94
CA ASP A 23 -0.71 5.02 -7.86
C ASP A 23 -0.05 4.27 -6.68
N ASN A 24 0.81 3.28 -6.96
CA ASN A 24 1.55 2.56 -5.93
C ASN A 24 2.51 3.48 -5.15
N VAL A 25 3.19 4.41 -5.84
CA VAL A 25 4.06 5.41 -5.19
C VAL A 25 3.24 6.31 -4.26
N GLU A 26 2.08 6.80 -4.70
CA GLU A 26 1.19 7.61 -3.88
C GLU A 26 0.70 6.86 -2.63
N ILE A 27 0.38 5.56 -2.77
CA ILE A 27 -0.01 4.72 -1.63
C ILE A 27 1.14 4.63 -0.61
N VAL A 28 2.35 4.31 -1.07
CA VAL A 28 3.52 4.16 -0.19
C VAL A 28 3.81 5.47 0.53
N MET A 29 3.83 6.59 -0.17
CA MET A 29 4.04 7.92 0.42
C MET A 29 2.97 8.26 1.48
N ALA A 30 1.70 7.92 1.22
CA ALA A 30 0.64 8.13 2.20
C ALA A 30 0.82 7.27 3.47
N LEU A 31 1.35 6.05 3.34
CA LEU A 31 1.66 5.19 4.49
C LEU A 31 2.86 5.74 5.28
N GLU A 32 3.89 6.23 4.59
CA GLU A 32 5.05 6.89 5.19
C GLU A 32 4.64 8.12 6.03
N GLU A 33 3.80 8.98 5.46
CA GLU A 33 3.32 10.20 6.15
C GLU A 33 2.43 9.88 7.36
N GLU A 34 1.46 8.97 7.21
CA GLU A 34 0.50 8.62 8.28
C GLU A 34 1.20 7.96 9.47
N TYR A 35 2.12 7.04 9.21
CA TYR A 35 2.79 6.26 10.25
C TYR A 35 4.18 6.79 10.60
N LYS A 36 4.60 7.92 10.00
CA LYS A 36 5.92 8.54 10.18
C LYS A 36 7.06 7.54 10.00
N LEU A 37 6.97 6.73 8.97
CA LEU A 37 7.94 5.70 8.61
C LEU A 37 8.64 6.07 7.29
N GLU A 38 9.74 5.39 6.99
CA GLU A 38 10.46 5.50 5.71
C GLU A 38 10.53 4.10 5.11
N ILE A 39 9.88 3.89 3.97
CA ILE A 39 9.84 2.60 3.25
C ILE A 39 10.87 2.66 2.14
N PRO A 40 11.93 1.83 2.17
CA PRO A 40 12.88 1.76 1.07
C PRO A 40 12.18 1.34 -0.24
N ASP A 41 12.58 1.92 -1.37
CA ASP A 41 12.01 1.61 -2.71
C ASP A 41 11.91 0.09 -2.98
N LEU A 42 12.94 -0.67 -2.60
CA LEU A 42 12.99 -2.13 -2.80
C LEU A 42 11.96 -2.92 -1.98
N GLU A 43 11.44 -2.33 -0.91
CA GLU A 43 10.37 -2.89 -0.08
C GLU A 43 9.01 -2.34 -0.51
N ALA A 44 8.94 -1.07 -0.89
CA ALA A 44 7.77 -0.44 -1.48
C ALA A 44 7.26 -1.21 -2.71
N ASP A 45 8.18 -1.64 -3.59
CA ASP A 45 7.86 -2.47 -4.77
C ASP A 45 7.20 -3.81 -4.43
N LYS A 46 7.36 -4.29 -3.19
CA LYS A 46 6.78 -5.56 -2.71
C LYS A 46 5.42 -5.36 -2.04
N ILE A 47 5.01 -4.12 -1.77
CA ILE A 47 3.73 -3.79 -1.14
C ILE A 47 2.68 -3.66 -2.25
N ASP A 48 2.15 -4.81 -2.68
CA ASP A 48 1.20 -4.89 -3.80
C ASP A 48 -0.27 -5.06 -3.39
N SER A 49 -0.53 -5.13 -2.08
CA SER A 49 -1.85 -5.43 -1.52
C SER A 49 -2.04 -4.81 -0.14
N CYS A 50 -3.30 -4.60 0.26
CA CYS A 50 -3.63 -4.05 1.58
C CYS A 50 -3.06 -4.91 2.72
N ARG A 51 -3.10 -6.25 2.59
CA ARG A 51 -2.57 -7.18 3.57
C ARG A 51 -1.08 -6.98 3.80
N LEU A 52 -0.28 -6.85 2.73
CA LEU A 52 1.16 -6.63 2.85
C LEU A 52 1.48 -5.25 3.43
N ALA A 53 0.73 -4.21 3.06
CA ALA A 53 0.89 -2.89 3.66
C ALA A 53 0.64 -2.92 5.17
N ILE A 54 -0.46 -3.56 5.60
CA ILE A 54 -0.80 -3.71 7.02
C ILE A 54 0.28 -4.51 7.76
N GLU A 55 0.73 -5.63 7.18
CA GLU A 55 1.79 -6.46 7.75
C GLU A 55 3.11 -5.71 7.87
N TYR A 56 3.47 -4.91 6.86
CA TYR A 56 4.66 -4.07 6.88
C TYR A 56 4.63 -3.10 8.05
N ILE A 57 3.54 -2.34 8.19
CA ILE A 57 3.35 -1.37 9.26
C ILE A 57 3.37 -2.06 10.63
N TYR A 58 2.69 -3.20 10.75
CA TYR A 58 2.64 -3.97 12.00
C TYR A 58 4.03 -4.44 12.46
N ASN A 59 4.88 -4.85 11.52
CA ASN A 59 6.23 -5.34 11.79
C ASN A 59 7.28 -4.23 11.93
N HIS A 60 6.95 -3.01 11.51
CA HIS A 60 7.77 -1.81 11.72
C HIS A 60 7.04 -0.81 12.62
N PRO A 61 6.73 -1.18 13.88
CA PRO A 61 6.08 -0.27 14.81
C PRO A 61 7.06 0.86 15.15
N MET A 62 6.94 1.99 14.47
CA MET A 62 7.53 3.24 14.92
C MET A 62 6.57 3.86 15.93
N ALA A 63 7.10 4.11 17.13
CA ALA A 63 6.39 4.77 18.21
C ALA A 63 5.97 6.18 17.77
N GLY A 64 4.70 6.51 17.98
CA GLY A 64 4.24 7.91 17.97
C GLY A 64 5.00 8.77 18.98
#